data_AF-A5DEN3-F1
#
_entry.id   AF-A5DEN3-F1
#
_cell.length_a   1.000
_cell.length_b   1.000
_cell.length_c   1.000
_cell.angle_alpha   90.00
_cell.angle_beta   90.00
_cell.angle_gamma   90.00
#
_symmetry.space_group_name_H-M   'P 1'
#
loop_
_entity.id
_entity.type
_entity.pdbx_description
1 polymer ?
#
loop_
_entity_poly.entity_id
_entity_poly.type
_entity_poly.pdbx_seq_one_letter_code
_entity_poly.pdbx_strand_id
1 'polypeptide(L)'
;MRDDITTIDVTSIRSGRSERTKSRQVRSISIDENPFRTQDTSMAASVAESVISEPAPSYKKSGAEIHRPRPLELETNDNLQSQASIPSQSLTPPSPVSPVKQNYDHLHPVSRKFTILTTNYIDWFVYLLLFIVSLPFYYIRSIHTFLPYHLGLTILAYYIAILIPQRWPQLRKIAHPILISTAEILFCCFIGSLIYHKGSPKGFLDDLKYYKTGKNYLNLFNNRIVIDNSREHAMDPSNFTATPKWPGCGDVLSSLMDISIVSLSLPMFTHRRDFVKNFWVLVPPILASIALTFFIYPIVSYKIGIQSERAIGFIGRSVTLALGTPLITALDGSVSLMAVCTILSGICGVLIGDTLFKFLRVPEGDFVTRGVTMGINCGAIATAHLLNVDPRAASMSSLSFSIFGTVMVIMAAIGAIKQLINSWVGL
;
A
#
# COMPACT_ATOMS: atom_id res chain seq x y z
N MET A 1 -44.73 20.48 -12.80
CA MET A 1 -45.03 21.24 -11.57
C MET A 1 -44.46 20.42 -10.43
N ARG A 2 -43.64 21.03 -9.59
CA ARG A 2 -42.72 20.38 -8.63
C ARG A 2 -43.50 19.73 -7.49
N ASP A 3 -43.14 18.51 -7.10
CA ASP A 3 -43.48 17.93 -5.81
C ASP A 3 -42.23 17.31 -5.16
N ASP A 4 -42.00 17.74 -3.92
CA ASP A 4 -40.85 17.49 -3.06
C ASP A 4 -40.71 16.02 -2.65
N ILE A 5 -39.50 15.46 -2.77
CA ILE A 5 -39.18 14.05 -2.49
C ILE A 5 -38.50 13.86 -1.11
N THR A 6 -38.80 14.72 -0.14
CA THR A 6 -38.16 14.63 1.19
C THR A 6 -39.16 14.62 2.32
N THR A 7 -39.97 13.56 2.43
CA THR A 7 -40.52 13.10 3.72
C THR A 7 -40.92 11.63 3.60
N ILE A 8 -40.23 10.71 4.29
CA ILE A 8 -40.68 9.33 4.45
C ILE A 8 -41.46 9.26 5.75
N ASP A 9 -42.76 8.93 5.63
CA ASP A 9 -43.71 8.82 6.73
C ASP A 9 -43.48 7.54 7.55
N VAL A 10 -43.06 7.74 8.80
CA VAL A 10 -42.66 6.70 9.77
C VAL A 10 -43.84 5.97 10.43
N THR A 11 -45.08 6.23 10.01
CA THR A 11 -46.28 5.66 10.63
C THR A 11 -46.75 4.33 10.05
N SER A 12 -46.17 3.86 8.93
CA SER A 12 -46.58 2.60 8.28
C SER A 12 -45.93 1.31 8.86
N ILE A 13 -45.03 1.41 9.84
CA ILE A 13 -44.29 0.26 10.40
C ILE A 13 -44.69 -0.03 11.85
N ARG A 14 -45.99 -0.15 12.15
CA ARG A 14 -46.41 -0.92 13.35
C ARG A 14 -47.90 -1.26 13.34
N SER A 15 -48.21 -2.56 13.19
CA SER A 15 -49.29 -3.29 13.88
C SER A 15 -49.94 -4.32 12.96
N GLY A 16 -49.86 -5.59 13.35
CA GLY A 16 -50.56 -6.67 12.69
C GLY A 16 -50.03 -8.04 13.12
N ARG A 17 -50.31 -8.45 14.37
CA ARG A 17 -50.08 -9.82 14.86
C ARG A 17 -51.42 -10.49 15.13
N SER A 18 -51.49 -11.78 14.77
CA SER A 18 -52.53 -12.81 14.96
C SER A 18 -53.42 -13.02 13.72
N GLU A 19 -53.51 -14.19 13.07
CA GLU A 19 -53.63 -15.56 13.61
C GLU A 19 -53.04 -16.69 12.70
N ARG A 20 -52.72 -17.82 13.37
CA ARG A 20 -52.80 -19.24 12.98
C ARG A 20 -51.85 -19.89 11.93
N THR A 21 -50.83 -20.53 12.49
CA THR A 21 -50.46 -21.97 12.37
C THR A 21 -50.38 -22.63 10.98
N LYS A 22 -49.14 -22.81 10.49
CA LYS A 22 -48.64 -24.06 9.86
C LYS A 22 -47.11 -24.07 9.92
N SER A 23 -46.55 -25.16 10.39
CA SER A 23 -45.13 -25.44 10.61
C SER A 23 -44.30 -25.27 9.33
N ARG A 24 -43.33 -24.35 9.34
CA ARG A 24 -42.31 -24.22 8.30
C ARG A 24 -40.94 -24.11 8.97
N GLN A 25 -40.11 -25.14 8.75
CA GLN A 25 -38.72 -25.20 9.20
C GLN A 25 -37.97 -23.91 8.84
N VAL A 26 -37.35 -23.29 9.85
CA VAL A 26 -36.44 -22.16 9.69
C VAL A 26 -35.15 -22.69 9.09
N ARG A 27 -34.91 -22.38 7.81
CA ARG A 27 -33.63 -22.61 7.14
C ARG A 27 -32.69 -21.47 7.59
N SER A 28 -31.74 -21.77 8.46
CA SER A 28 -30.66 -20.84 8.79
C SER A 28 -29.81 -20.60 7.54
N ILE A 29 -29.84 -19.37 7.02
CA ILE A 29 -28.94 -18.97 5.93
C ILE A 29 -27.59 -18.68 6.57
N SER A 30 -26.66 -19.64 6.47
CA SER A 30 -25.24 -19.39 6.74
C SER A 30 -24.67 -18.60 5.56
N ILE A 31 -24.22 -17.38 5.82
CA ILE A 31 -23.47 -16.57 4.85
C ILE A 31 -22.06 -17.15 4.80
N ASP A 32 -21.63 -17.61 3.63
CA ASP A 32 -20.29 -18.16 3.37
C ASP A 32 -19.27 -17.00 3.28
N GLU A 33 -18.16 -17.08 4.02
CA GLU A 33 -17.16 -16.00 4.17
C GLU A 33 -16.22 -15.82 2.96
N ASN A 34 -16.41 -16.60 1.88
CA ASN A 34 -15.49 -16.61 0.73
C ASN A 34 -16.18 -16.20 -0.58
N PRO A 35 -15.92 -15.00 -1.12
CA PRO A 35 -16.65 -14.45 -2.27
C PRO A 35 -16.27 -15.04 -3.64
N PHE A 36 -15.43 -16.08 -3.71
CA PHE A 36 -14.94 -16.66 -4.98
C PHE A 36 -15.42 -18.09 -5.26
N ARG A 37 -16.41 -18.61 -4.54
CA ARG A 37 -17.01 -19.92 -4.84
C ARG A 37 -18.21 -19.74 -5.77
N THR A 38 -18.04 -20.06 -7.06
CA THR A 38 -19.15 -20.13 -8.02
C THR A 38 -20.13 -21.23 -7.61
N GLN A 39 -21.41 -20.89 -7.48
CA GLN A 39 -22.49 -21.86 -7.33
C GLN A 39 -22.77 -22.49 -8.70
N ASP A 40 -22.34 -23.74 -8.87
CA ASP A 40 -22.73 -24.54 -10.03
C ASP A 40 -24.19 -25.00 -9.85
N THR A 41 -25.10 -24.37 -10.59
CA THR A 41 -26.48 -24.84 -10.72
C THR A 41 -26.49 -26.09 -11.60
N SER A 42 -26.76 -27.25 -11.01
CA SER A 42 -26.87 -28.53 -11.70
C SER A 42 -28.23 -28.68 -12.41
N MET A 43 -28.19 -29.09 -13.68
CA MET A 43 -29.19 -30.01 -14.24
C MET A 43 -28.50 -31.36 -14.47
N ALA A 44 -29.14 -32.42 -14.00
CA ALA A 44 -28.59 -33.74 -13.77
C ALA A 44 -28.30 -34.55 -15.06
N ALA A 45 -27.24 -35.35 -15.03
CA ALA A 45 -27.27 -36.75 -15.49
C ALA A 45 -26.08 -37.54 -14.89
N SER A 46 -26.38 -38.78 -14.54
CA SER A 46 -25.61 -39.84 -13.89
C SER A 46 -24.18 -40.10 -14.39
N VAL A 47 -23.26 -40.51 -13.49
CA VAL A 47 -22.58 -41.83 -13.45
C VAL A 47 -21.35 -41.80 -12.49
N ALA A 48 -21.29 -42.82 -11.62
CA ALA A 48 -20.16 -43.42 -10.89
C ALA A 48 -19.22 -42.55 -10.00
N GLU A 49 -19.27 -42.89 -8.72
CA GLU A 49 -18.44 -42.46 -7.60
C GLU A 49 -16.98 -42.94 -7.75
N SER A 50 -16.01 -42.02 -7.75
CA SER A 50 -14.60 -42.32 -7.51
C SER A 50 -14.10 -41.44 -6.36
N VAL A 51 -13.86 -42.09 -5.22
CA VAL A 51 -13.29 -41.49 -4.01
C VAL A 51 -11.83 -41.15 -4.30
N ILE A 52 -11.51 -39.86 -4.42
CA ILE A 52 -10.14 -39.35 -4.40
C ILE A 52 -9.94 -38.57 -3.10
N SER A 53 -9.03 -39.08 -2.28
CA SER A 53 -8.69 -38.64 -0.93
C SER A 53 -8.02 -37.27 -0.93
N GLU A 54 -8.44 -36.36 -0.04
CA GLU A 54 -7.73 -35.12 0.27
C GLU A 54 -6.32 -35.42 0.83
N PRO A 55 -5.25 -34.74 0.37
CA PRO A 55 -3.96 -34.87 1.03
C PRO A 55 -3.96 -34.09 2.36
N ALA A 56 -3.67 -34.81 3.44
CA ALA A 56 -3.57 -34.28 4.80
C ALA A 56 -2.44 -33.24 4.96
N PRO A 57 -2.58 -32.27 5.90
CA PRO A 57 -1.62 -31.19 6.08
C PRO A 57 -0.28 -31.69 6.65
N SER A 58 0.81 -31.38 5.95
CA SER A 58 2.17 -31.63 6.43
C SER A 58 2.56 -30.65 7.54
N TYR A 59 2.44 -31.08 8.80
CA TYR A 59 3.16 -30.50 9.93
C TYR A 59 3.95 -31.60 10.63
N LYS A 60 5.29 -31.59 10.51
CA LYS A 60 6.18 -32.37 11.37
C LYS A 60 6.26 -31.68 12.74
N LYS A 61 5.59 -32.25 13.74
CA LYS A 61 5.96 -32.07 15.16
C LYS A 61 7.17 -32.95 15.43
N SER A 62 8.26 -32.34 15.89
CA SER A 62 9.35 -33.06 16.55
C SER A 62 8.90 -33.39 17.97
N GLY A 63 8.91 -34.68 18.32
CA GLY A 63 8.58 -35.19 19.64
C GLY A 63 8.94 -36.67 19.67
N ALA A 64 10.06 -36.98 20.32
CA ALA A 64 10.58 -38.31 20.51
C ALA A 64 9.63 -39.17 21.34
N GLU A 65 9.47 -40.45 20.98
CA GLU A 65 9.53 -41.54 21.95
C GLU A 65 9.66 -42.91 21.27
N ILE A 66 10.25 -43.82 22.03
CA ILE A 66 10.91 -45.06 21.66
C ILE A 66 9.92 -46.23 21.68
N HIS A 67 9.93 -47.13 20.69
CA HIS A 67 9.86 -48.59 20.94
C HIS A 67 10.23 -49.46 19.73
N ARG A 68 10.90 -50.58 20.05
CA ARG A 68 11.59 -51.56 19.20
C ARG A 68 10.66 -52.68 18.66
N PRO A 69 11.14 -53.54 17.73
CA PRO A 69 10.36 -54.24 16.69
C PRO A 69 10.16 -55.75 16.94
N ARG A 70 9.39 -56.45 16.06
CA ARG A 70 9.59 -57.86 15.63
C ARG A 70 8.60 -58.32 14.50
N PRO A 71 8.82 -59.48 13.81
CA PRO A 71 9.02 -59.55 12.34
C PRO A 71 8.21 -60.67 11.62
N LEU A 72 8.65 -61.07 10.40
CA LEU A 72 8.31 -62.26 9.56
C LEU A 72 7.15 -62.05 8.58
N GLU A 73 7.12 -62.51 7.32
CA GLU A 73 7.95 -63.35 6.42
C GLU A 73 7.46 -63.05 4.98
N LEU A 74 8.33 -62.77 3.99
CA LEU A 74 8.93 -63.71 3.02
C LEU A 74 7.94 -64.24 1.96
N GLU A 75 8.04 -63.72 0.74
CA GLU A 75 8.12 -64.55 -0.47
C GLU A 75 8.72 -63.78 -1.64
N THR A 76 9.29 -64.53 -2.55
CA THR A 76 10.60 -64.29 -3.19
C THR A 76 10.44 -64.26 -4.71
N ASN A 77 11.49 -63.73 -5.37
CA ASN A 77 11.88 -63.95 -6.77
C ASN A 77 11.11 -63.19 -7.87
N ASP A 78 11.74 -62.68 -8.93
CA ASP A 78 13.15 -62.37 -9.22
C ASP A 78 13.18 -61.63 -10.57
N ASN A 79 14.32 -61.01 -10.87
CA ASN A 79 14.79 -60.47 -12.16
C ASN A 79 14.42 -59.02 -12.51
N LEU A 80 15.33 -58.09 -12.16
CA LEU A 80 16.38 -57.66 -13.11
C LEU A 80 17.39 -56.72 -12.42
N GLN A 81 18.67 -57.10 -12.54
CA GLN A 81 19.86 -56.36 -12.11
C GLN A 81 19.96 -54.99 -12.81
N SER A 82 20.31 -53.93 -12.05
CA SER A 82 21.61 -53.25 -12.21
C SER A 82 21.72 -51.99 -11.33
N GLN A 83 22.62 -52.13 -10.35
CA GLN A 83 23.62 -51.19 -9.85
C GLN A 83 23.28 -49.72 -9.57
N ALA A 84 23.64 -49.37 -8.34
CA ALA A 84 23.61 -48.07 -7.70
C ALA A 84 24.62 -47.06 -8.27
N SER A 85 24.24 -45.79 -8.20
CA SER A 85 25.13 -44.71 -7.76
C SER A 85 24.32 -43.48 -7.37
N ILE A 86 24.35 -43.13 -6.09
CA ILE A 86 24.02 -41.80 -5.59
C ILE A 86 25.17 -40.86 -5.99
N PRO A 87 24.88 -39.63 -6.43
CA PRO A 87 25.60 -38.51 -5.84
C PRO A 87 24.67 -37.40 -5.36
N SER A 88 24.94 -37.00 -4.13
CA SER A 88 24.58 -35.80 -3.40
C SER A 88 24.30 -34.58 -4.29
N GLN A 89 23.08 -34.03 -4.23
CA GLN A 89 22.82 -32.67 -4.68
C GLN A 89 22.74 -31.72 -3.48
N SER A 90 23.72 -30.81 -3.48
CA SER A 90 23.87 -29.61 -2.67
C SER A 90 22.59 -28.78 -2.59
N LEU A 91 22.17 -28.44 -1.36
CA LEU A 91 21.15 -27.43 -1.08
C LEU A 91 21.68 -26.04 -1.44
N THR A 92 21.25 -25.50 -2.58
CA THR A 92 21.38 -24.06 -2.90
C THR A 92 20.23 -23.26 -2.27
N PRO A 93 20.48 -22.06 -1.73
CA PRO A 93 19.45 -21.19 -1.15
C PRO A 93 18.48 -20.66 -2.22
N PRO A 94 17.23 -20.32 -1.86
CA PRO A 94 16.23 -19.88 -2.83
C PRO A 94 16.62 -18.52 -3.42
N SER A 95 16.62 -18.45 -4.75
CA SER A 95 16.87 -17.26 -5.54
C SER A 95 15.71 -16.25 -5.46
N PRO A 96 15.95 -14.95 -5.67
CA PRO A 96 14.92 -13.91 -5.56
C PRO A 96 13.78 -14.14 -6.56
N VAL A 97 12.56 -13.86 -6.10
CA VAL A 97 11.29 -14.06 -6.79
C VAL A 97 11.33 -13.41 -8.18
N SER A 98 11.44 -14.24 -9.21
CA SER A 98 11.10 -13.86 -10.58
C SER A 98 9.58 -13.67 -10.67
N PRO A 99 9.07 -12.80 -11.57
CA PRO A 99 7.63 -12.66 -11.77
C PRO A 99 7.03 -14.04 -12.04
N VAL A 100 5.83 -14.29 -11.50
CA VAL A 100 5.05 -15.53 -11.72
C VAL A 100 5.22 -15.95 -13.18
N LYS A 101 5.94 -17.04 -13.45
CA LYS A 101 6.07 -17.58 -14.81
C LYS A 101 4.70 -18.05 -15.25
N GLN A 102 3.92 -17.14 -15.83
CA GLN A 102 2.65 -17.46 -16.46
C GLN A 102 2.97 -18.41 -17.61
N ASN A 103 2.58 -19.66 -17.44
CA ASN A 103 2.94 -20.72 -18.36
C ASN A 103 2.01 -20.67 -19.59
N TYR A 104 2.44 -19.94 -20.62
CA TYR A 104 1.71 -19.74 -21.87
C TYR A 104 1.87 -20.90 -22.88
N ASP A 105 2.42 -22.03 -22.44
CA ASP A 105 2.73 -23.17 -23.31
C ASP A 105 1.48 -23.87 -23.90
N HIS A 106 0.30 -23.58 -23.37
CA HIS A 106 -0.99 -24.08 -23.86
C HIS A 106 -1.57 -23.26 -25.03
N LEU A 107 -0.96 -22.13 -25.40
CA LEU A 107 -1.47 -21.23 -26.45
C LEU A 107 -0.80 -21.48 -27.80
N HIS A 108 -1.58 -21.33 -28.88
CA HIS A 108 -1.08 -21.34 -30.26
C HIS A 108 0.08 -20.35 -30.43
N PRO A 109 1.15 -20.65 -31.21
CA PRO A 109 2.38 -19.86 -31.24
C PRO A 109 2.19 -18.38 -31.60
N VAL A 110 1.20 -18.07 -32.44
CA VAL A 110 0.84 -16.67 -32.78
C VAL A 110 0.15 -16.00 -31.59
N SER A 111 -0.84 -16.66 -30.99
CA SER A 111 -1.55 -16.16 -29.80
C SER A 111 -0.58 -15.96 -28.64
N ARG A 112 0.37 -16.88 -28.42
CA ARG A 112 1.42 -16.75 -27.41
C ARG A 112 2.26 -15.48 -27.59
N LYS A 113 2.68 -15.17 -28.83
CA LYS A 113 3.43 -13.93 -29.12
C LYS A 113 2.60 -12.68 -28.81
N PHE A 114 1.34 -12.65 -29.25
CA PHE A 114 0.44 -11.54 -28.97
C PHE A 114 0.14 -11.41 -27.47
N THR A 115 -0.13 -12.50 -26.76
CA THR A 115 -0.37 -12.49 -25.31
C THR A 115 0.86 -11.97 -24.56
N ILE A 116 2.07 -12.45 -24.87
CA ILE A 116 3.30 -11.98 -24.22
C ILE A 116 3.54 -10.48 -24.51
N LEU A 117 3.33 -10.04 -25.76
CA LEU A 117 3.49 -8.64 -26.13
C LEU A 117 2.48 -7.75 -25.39
N THR A 118 1.21 -8.12 -25.41
CA THR A 118 0.13 -7.39 -24.75
C THR A 118 0.35 -7.34 -23.25
N THR A 119 0.60 -8.48 -22.59
CA THR A 119 0.78 -8.51 -21.13
C THR A 119 2.00 -7.72 -20.66
N ASN A 120 3.08 -7.67 -21.41
CA ASN A 120 4.32 -7.02 -20.96
C ASN A 120 4.44 -5.54 -21.37
N TYR A 121 3.85 -5.13 -22.50
CA TYR A 121 4.13 -3.81 -23.10
C TYR A 121 2.90 -2.91 -23.24
N ILE A 122 1.68 -3.40 -22.97
CA ILE A 122 0.47 -2.60 -23.16
C ILE A 122 0.48 -1.34 -22.28
N ASP A 123 0.88 -1.46 -21.01
CA ASP A 123 0.91 -0.33 -20.09
C ASP A 123 1.88 0.75 -20.57
N TRP A 124 3.09 0.35 -21.01
CA TRP A 124 4.06 1.25 -21.61
C TRP A 124 3.49 1.99 -22.82
N PHE A 125 2.84 1.27 -23.74
CA PHE A 125 2.27 1.87 -24.94
C PHE A 125 1.12 2.84 -24.60
N VAL A 126 0.21 2.45 -23.71
CA VAL A 126 -0.94 3.26 -23.30
C VAL A 126 -0.49 4.55 -22.63
N TYR A 127 0.42 4.49 -21.66
CA TYR A 127 0.88 5.70 -20.95
C TYR A 127 1.84 6.56 -21.78
N LEU A 128 2.63 5.97 -22.67
CA LEU A 128 3.42 6.72 -23.66
C LEU A 128 2.51 7.46 -24.64
N LEU A 129 1.49 6.78 -25.17
CA LEU A 129 0.51 7.40 -26.06
C LEU A 129 -0.23 8.54 -25.34
N LEU A 130 -0.66 8.31 -24.09
CA LEU A 130 -1.28 9.34 -23.24
C LEU A 130 -0.36 10.56 -23.08
N PHE A 131 0.93 10.34 -22.83
CA PHE A 131 1.92 11.42 -22.68
C PHE A 131 2.13 12.19 -24.00
N ILE A 132 2.31 11.49 -25.13
CA ILE A 132 2.52 12.13 -26.43
C ILE A 132 1.29 12.93 -26.86
N VAL A 133 0.10 12.35 -26.73
CA VAL A 133 -1.16 13.01 -27.10
C VAL A 133 -1.44 14.22 -26.22
N SER A 134 -1.05 14.18 -24.93
CA SER A 134 -1.28 15.30 -24.00
C SER A 134 -0.28 16.45 -24.13
N LEU A 135 0.88 16.22 -24.76
CA LEU A 135 1.92 17.23 -24.99
C LEU A 135 1.41 18.49 -25.73
N PRO A 136 0.68 18.40 -26.87
CA PRO A 136 0.12 19.59 -27.52
C PRO A 136 -0.93 20.29 -26.64
N PHE A 137 -1.74 19.56 -25.88
CA PHE A 137 -2.76 20.16 -25.00
C PHE A 137 -2.14 20.90 -23.82
N TYR A 138 -0.98 20.45 -23.32
CA TYR A 138 -0.25 21.13 -22.25
C TYR A 138 0.17 22.56 -22.64
N TYR A 139 0.56 22.79 -23.90
CA TYR A 139 1.00 24.11 -24.38
C TYR A 139 -0.13 25.02 -24.87
N ILE A 140 -1.36 24.51 -25.01
CA ILE A 140 -2.51 25.31 -25.43
C ILE A 140 -3.09 26.02 -24.20
N ARG A 141 -2.80 27.33 -24.09
CA ARG A 141 -3.29 28.22 -23.00
C ARG A 141 -4.81 28.19 -22.77
N SER A 142 -5.58 27.81 -23.79
CA SER A 142 -7.05 27.76 -23.72
C SER A 142 -7.59 26.48 -23.08
N ILE A 143 -6.79 25.42 -22.98
CA ILE A 143 -7.20 24.09 -22.56
C ILE A 143 -6.30 23.70 -21.37
N HIS A 144 -6.64 24.18 -20.17
CA HIS A 144 -5.92 23.89 -18.92
C HIS A 144 -6.08 22.42 -18.48
N THR A 145 -5.61 21.46 -19.27
CA THR A 145 -5.72 20.03 -19.00
C THR A 145 -4.35 19.46 -18.67
N PHE A 146 -3.86 19.75 -17.47
CA PHE A 146 -2.55 19.29 -16.96
C PHE A 146 -2.54 17.80 -16.55
N LEU A 147 -3.71 17.22 -16.30
CA LEU A 147 -3.86 15.85 -15.79
C LEU A 147 -3.23 14.77 -16.66
N PRO A 148 -3.59 14.61 -17.96
CA PRO A 148 -3.10 13.48 -18.76
C PRO A 148 -1.59 13.56 -18.99
N TYR A 149 -1.05 14.79 -19.07
CA TYR A 149 0.39 15.03 -19.17
C TYR A 149 1.13 14.60 -17.89
N HIS A 150 0.73 15.14 -16.73
CA HIS A 150 1.38 14.80 -15.46
C HIS A 150 1.19 13.32 -15.11
N LEU A 151 0.02 12.73 -15.40
CA LEU A 151 -0.25 11.32 -15.14
C LEU A 151 0.60 10.39 -16.02
N GLY A 152 0.62 10.64 -17.34
CA GLY A 152 1.46 9.87 -18.26
C GLY A 152 2.94 9.98 -17.91
N LEU A 153 3.41 11.19 -17.61
CA LEU A 153 4.80 11.43 -17.17
C LEU A 153 5.12 10.67 -15.88
N THR A 154 4.25 10.73 -14.87
CA THR A 154 4.49 10.11 -13.56
C THR A 154 4.59 8.59 -13.64
N ILE A 155 3.67 7.96 -14.39
CA ILE A 155 3.66 6.50 -14.53
C ILE A 155 4.83 6.03 -15.38
N LEU A 156 5.14 6.73 -16.48
CA LEU A 156 6.27 6.42 -17.33
C LEU A 156 7.61 6.57 -16.58
N ALA A 157 7.79 7.67 -15.84
CA ALA A 157 8.97 7.90 -15.01
C ALA A 157 9.12 6.83 -13.92
N TYR A 158 8.01 6.36 -13.34
CA TYR A 158 8.06 5.24 -12.39
C TYR A 158 8.54 3.93 -13.04
N TYR A 159 8.05 3.59 -14.24
CA TYR A 159 8.52 2.40 -14.96
C TYR A 159 9.98 2.51 -15.38
N ILE A 160 10.42 3.67 -15.87
CA ILE A 160 11.82 3.96 -16.18
C ILE A 160 12.68 3.80 -14.92
N ALA A 161 12.22 4.36 -13.79
CA ALA A 161 12.91 4.27 -12.51
C ALA A 161 13.06 2.86 -11.96
N ILE A 162 12.14 1.93 -12.27
CA ILE A 162 12.30 0.50 -11.92
C ILE A 162 13.34 -0.17 -12.83
N LEU A 163 13.43 0.24 -14.10
CA LEU A 163 14.32 -0.37 -15.09
C LEU A 163 15.80 0.01 -14.87
N ILE A 164 16.06 1.21 -14.35
CA ILE A 164 17.41 1.73 -14.12
C ILE A 164 18.22 0.85 -13.14
N PRO A 165 17.72 0.48 -11.94
CA PRO A 165 18.42 -0.43 -11.04
C PRO A 165 18.63 -1.84 -11.58
N GLN A 166 17.77 -2.32 -12.50
CA GLN A 166 17.94 -3.63 -13.14
C GLN A 166 19.09 -3.61 -14.15
N ARG A 167 19.23 -2.50 -14.89
CA ARG A 167 20.30 -2.34 -15.87
C ARG A 167 21.65 -2.13 -15.19
N TRP A 168 21.70 -1.32 -14.12
CA TRP A 168 22.93 -0.98 -13.39
C TRP A 168 22.84 -1.38 -11.91
N PRO A 169 23.23 -2.62 -11.54
CA PRO A 169 23.05 -3.16 -10.19
C PRO A 169 23.88 -2.43 -9.11
N GLN A 170 24.97 -1.75 -9.50
CA GLN A 170 25.77 -0.94 -8.57
C GLN A 170 25.00 0.26 -8.01
N LEU A 171 24.05 0.80 -8.78
CA LEU A 171 23.20 1.92 -8.35
C LEU A 171 22.05 1.48 -7.45
N ARG A 172 21.76 0.18 -7.33
CA ARG A 172 20.62 -0.35 -6.55
C ARG A 172 20.63 0.07 -5.08
N LYS A 173 21.81 0.40 -4.53
CA LYS A 173 21.98 0.88 -3.14
C LYS A 173 21.55 2.33 -2.91
N ILE A 174 21.54 3.17 -3.95
CA ILE A 174 21.29 4.63 -3.83
C ILE A 174 20.05 5.03 -4.64
N ALA A 175 19.82 4.36 -5.76
CA ALA A 175 18.80 4.69 -6.73
C ALA A 175 17.49 3.97 -6.38
N HIS A 176 16.84 4.40 -5.29
CA HIS A 176 15.48 3.95 -4.97
C HIS A 176 14.53 4.42 -6.09
N PRO A 177 13.64 3.55 -6.63
CA PRO A 177 12.75 3.94 -7.73
C PRO A 177 11.93 5.21 -7.46
N ILE A 178 11.50 5.42 -6.21
CA ILE A 178 10.80 6.65 -5.78
C ILE A 178 11.66 7.91 -5.97
N LEU A 179 12.95 7.89 -5.61
CA LEU A 179 13.82 9.05 -5.75
C LEU A 179 14.13 9.36 -7.22
N ILE A 180 14.44 8.32 -8.00
CA ILE A 180 14.72 8.47 -9.43
C ILE A 180 13.49 9.03 -10.16
N SER A 181 12.32 8.42 -9.95
CA SER A 181 11.07 8.86 -10.58
C SER A 181 10.72 10.29 -10.20
N THR A 182 10.91 10.68 -8.94
CA THR A 182 10.66 12.06 -8.49
C THR A 182 11.62 13.04 -9.16
N ALA A 183 12.91 12.72 -9.24
CA ALA A 183 13.91 13.56 -9.91
C ALA A 183 13.60 13.72 -11.40
N GLU A 184 13.20 12.62 -12.06
CA GLU A 184 12.81 12.62 -13.48
C GLU A 184 11.55 13.46 -13.72
N ILE A 185 10.51 13.29 -12.90
CA ILE A 185 9.27 14.08 -12.99
C ILE A 185 9.57 15.56 -12.81
N LEU A 186 10.34 15.93 -11.78
CA LEU A 186 10.70 17.33 -11.54
C LEU A 186 11.51 17.91 -12.70
N PHE A 187 12.46 17.14 -13.25
CA PHE A 187 13.27 17.56 -14.39
C PHE A 187 12.41 17.79 -15.65
N CYS A 188 11.52 16.85 -15.98
CA CYS A 188 10.62 16.95 -17.13
C CYS A 188 9.62 18.10 -16.96
N CYS A 189 9.02 18.26 -15.78
CA CYS A 189 8.13 19.39 -15.48
C CYS A 189 8.87 20.73 -15.53
N PHE A 190 10.13 20.78 -15.08
CA PHE A 190 10.96 21.98 -15.16
C PHE A 190 11.24 22.39 -16.61
N ILE A 191 11.63 21.43 -17.46
CA ILE A 191 11.81 21.68 -18.90
C ILE A 191 10.49 22.10 -19.54
N GLY A 192 9.39 21.39 -19.26
CA GLY A 192 8.06 21.70 -19.77
C GLY A 192 7.64 23.13 -19.44
N SER A 193 7.84 23.54 -18.19
CA SER A 193 7.54 24.87 -17.70
C SER A 193 8.44 25.95 -18.32
N LEU A 194 9.75 25.69 -18.48
CA LEU A 194 10.66 26.63 -19.15
C LEU A 194 10.23 26.91 -20.59
N ILE A 195 9.80 25.88 -21.31
CA ILE A 195 9.27 26.02 -22.69
C ILE A 195 7.97 26.83 -22.67
N TYR A 196 7.07 26.54 -21.73
CA TYR A 196 5.76 27.21 -21.63
C TYR A 196 5.89 28.70 -21.26
N HIS A 197 6.78 29.03 -20.32
CA HIS A 197 6.99 30.37 -19.78
C HIS A 197 8.13 31.16 -20.47
N LYS A 198 8.59 30.71 -21.65
CA LYS A 198 9.67 31.36 -22.41
C LYS A 198 10.94 31.63 -21.57
N GLY A 199 11.31 30.68 -20.71
CA GLY A 199 12.53 30.74 -19.90
C GLY A 199 12.42 31.39 -18.51
N SER A 200 11.22 31.76 -18.04
CA SER A 200 11.06 32.26 -16.66
C SER A 200 11.01 31.11 -15.64
N PRO A 201 11.99 31.00 -14.71
CA PRO A 201 12.01 29.92 -13.71
C PRO A 201 10.89 30.04 -12.67
N LYS A 202 10.28 31.22 -12.51
CA LYS A 202 9.16 31.42 -11.57
C LYS A 202 7.91 30.64 -11.99
N GLY A 203 7.71 30.44 -13.29
CA GLY A 203 6.57 29.69 -13.83
C GLY A 203 6.53 28.22 -13.38
N PHE A 204 7.69 27.62 -13.05
CA PHE A 204 7.75 26.23 -12.61
C PHE A 204 7.01 25.98 -11.30
N LEU A 205 7.19 26.86 -10.31
CA LEU A 205 6.50 26.72 -9.03
C LEU A 205 5.00 26.94 -9.16
N ASP A 206 4.57 27.80 -10.09
CA ASP A 206 3.16 28.02 -10.37
C ASP A 206 2.55 26.82 -11.12
N ASP A 207 3.28 26.20 -12.04
CA ASP A 207 2.86 24.97 -12.72
C ASP A 207 2.74 23.78 -11.77
N LEU A 208 3.64 23.69 -10.78
CA LEU A 208 3.66 22.61 -9.79
C LEU A 208 2.41 22.62 -8.90
N LYS A 209 1.79 23.79 -8.67
CA LYS A 209 0.51 23.90 -7.95
C LYS A 209 -0.61 23.15 -8.67
N TYR A 210 -0.55 23.04 -9.99
CA TYR A 210 -1.54 22.28 -10.77
C TYR A 210 -1.30 20.77 -10.75
N TYR A 211 -0.23 20.29 -10.12
CA TYR A 211 -0.01 18.86 -9.92
C TYR A 211 -1.05 18.25 -8.97
N LYS A 212 -1.48 19.01 -7.94
CA LYS A 212 -2.54 18.64 -7.00
C LYS A 212 -3.47 19.83 -6.78
N THR A 213 -4.70 19.73 -7.28
CA THR A 213 -5.69 20.83 -7.29
C THR A 213 -6.71 20.72 -6.16
N GLY A 214 -6.71 19.61 -5.42
CA GLY A 214 -7.66 19.35 -4.33
C GLY A 214 -9.01 18.81 -4.80
N LYS A 215 -9.17 18.57 -6.10
CA LYS A 215 -10.37 18.02 -6.74
C LYS A 215 -10.36 16.49 -6.74
N ASN A 216 -10.25 15.89 -5.56
CA ASN A 216 -10.36 14.43 -5.41
C ASN A 216 -11.76 13.92 -5.79
N TYR A 217 -11.95 12.61 -5.90
CA TYR A 217 -13.25 12.00 -6.23
C TYR A 217 -14.40 12.45 -5.30
N LEU A 218 -14.10 12.79 -4.04
CA LEU A 218 -15.06 13.35 -3.07
C LEU A 218 -15.50 14.80 -3.38
N ASN A 219 -14.61 15.60 -3.98
CA ASN A 219 -14.81 17.04 -4.23
C ASN A 219 -14.93 17.39 -5.71
N LEU A 220 -15.00 16.39 -6.59
CA LEU A 220 -14.99 16.57 -8.04
C LEU A 220 -16.13 17.47 -8.51
N PHE A 221 -17.33 17.25 -7.97
CA PHE A 221 -18.55 17.99 -8.32
C PHE A 221 -18.79 19.22 -7.43
N ASN A 222 -17.99 19.43 -6.39
CA ASN A 222 -18.12 20.57 -5.49
C ASN A 222 -17.36 21.78 -6.06
N ASN A 223 -17.90 22.99 -5.94
CA ASN A 223 -17.20 24.23 -6.36
C ASN A 223 -16.04 24.66 -5.43
N ARG A 224 -15.49 23.72 -4.65
CA ARG A 224 -14.35 23.97 -3.75
C ARG A 224 -13.05 23.54 -4.43
N ILE A 225 -12.01 24.36 -4.29
CA ILE A 225 -10.64 24.06 -4.72
C ILE A 225 -9.76 24.25 -3.49
N VAL A 226 -8.91 23.27 -3.20
CA VAL A 226 -7.96 23.34 -2.08
C VAL A 226 -6.57 23.39 -2.67
N ILE A 227 -6.04 24.61 -2.77
CA ILE A 227 -4.66 24.87 -3.20
C ILE A 227 -3.82 24.97 -1.91
N ASP A 228 -2.62 24.37 -1.90
CA ASP A 228 -1.68 24.38 -0.75
C ASP A 228 -2.15 23.68 0.55
N ASN A 229 -2.89 22.55 0.45
CA ASN A 229 -3.24 21.68 1.59
C ASN A 229 -3.90 22.38 2.81
N SER A 230 -4.34 23.63 2.71
CA SER A 230 -4.82 24.39 3.90
C SER A 230 -5.77 25.56 3.62
N ARG A 231 -5.87 26.11 2.40
CA ARG A 231 -6.80 27.22 2.12
C ARG A 231 -7.80 26.85 1.03
N GLU A 232 -9.09 26.89 1.38
CA GLU A 232 -10.18 26.80 0.41
C GLU A 232 -10.21 28.09 -0.40
N HIS A 233 -10.02 27.98 -1.72
CA HIS A 233 -10.22 29.08 -2.64
C HIS A 233 -11.54 28.87 -3.38
N ALA A 234 -12.46 29.82 -3.25
CA ALA A 234 -13.66 29.86 -4.06
C ALA A 234 -13.26 30.10 -5.53
N MET A 235 -13.90 29.37 -6.44
CA MET A 235 -13.66 29.53 -7.88
C MET A 235 -14.09 30.94 -8.29
N ASP A 236 -13.15 31.78 -8.78
CA ASP A 236 -13.50 33.08 -9.35
C ASP A 236 -14.18 32.83 -10.72
N PRO A 237 -15.48 33.16 -10.88
CA PRO A 237 -16.22 32.90 -12.11
C PRO A 237 -15.75 33.76 -13.30
N SER A 238 -14.87 34.75 -13.09
CA SER A 238 -14.39 35.67 -14.14
C SER A 238 -13.13 35.20 -14.86
N ASN A 239 -12.35 34.27 -14.29
CA ASN A 239 -11.09 33.77 -14.87
C ASN A 239 -11.05 32.23 -14.94
N PHE A 240 -11.60 31.70 -16.02
CA PHE A 240 -11.59 30.25 -16.35
C PHE A 240 -10.18 29.65 -16.50
N THR A 241 -9.17 30.51 -16.66
CA THR A 241 -7.74 30.23 -16.84
C THR A 241 -6.97 30.18 -15.49
N ALA A 242 -7.50 30.84 -14.46
CA ALA A 242 -6.80 30.99 -13.17
C ALA A 242 -7.11 29.85 -12.19
N THR A 243 -8.23 29.15 -12.35
CA THR A 243 -8.66 28.08 -11.44
C THR A 243 -8.77 26.73 -12.16
N PRO A 244 -8.13 25.67 -11.66
CA PRO A 244 -8.23 24.35 -12.28
C PRO A 244 -9.63 23.77 -12.02
N LYS A 245 -10.45 23.72 -13.08
CA LYS A 245 -11.77 23.06 -13.06
C LYS A 245 -11.66 21.54 -12.92
N TRP A 246 -10.51 20.98 -13.29
CA TRP A 246 -10.26 19.54 -13.41
C TRP A 246 -9.28 19.04 -12.32
N PRO A 247 -9.38 17.75 -11.95
CA PRO A 247 -8.41 17.12 -11.05
C PRO A 247 -6.99 17.20 -11.58
N GLY A 248 -6.01 17.32 -10.69
CA GLY A 248 -4.60 17.12 -10.99
C GLY A 248 -4.20 15.64 -10.95
N CYS A 249 -2.98 15.33 -11.38
CA CYS A 249 -2.42 13.97 -11.28
C CYS A 249 -2.36 13.51 -9.82
N GLY A 250 -1.93 14.38 -8.91
CA GLY A 250 -1.86 14.10 -7.48
C GLY A 250 -3.23 13.78 -6.86
N ASP A 251 -4.32 14.35 -7.38
CA ASP A 251 -5.68 14.06 -6.88
C ASP A 251 -6.16 12.67 -7.32
N VAL A 252 -5.84 12.27 -8.57
CA VAL A 252 -6.09 10.91 -9.07
C VAL A 252 -5.29 9.90 -8.26
N LEU A 253 -3.99 10.14 -8.06
CA LEU A 253 -3.13 9.24 -7.28
C LEU A 253 -3.55 9.17 -5.80
N SER A 254 -4.01 10.29 -5.23
CA SER A 254 -4.58 10.30 -3.87
C SER A 254 -5.87 9.49 -3.80
N SER A 255 -6.72 9.56 -4.82
CA SER A 255 -7.95 8.76 -4.89
C SER A 255 -7.64 7.25 -5.00
N LEU A 256 -6.59 6.87 -5.75
CA LEU A 256 -6.11 5.48 -5.81
C LEU A 256 -5.46 5.02 -4.50
N MET A 257 -4.92 5.94 -3.70
CA MET A 257 -4.37 5.64 -2.38
C MET A 257 -5.45 5.08 -1.45
N ASP A 258 -6.66 5.63 -1.48
CA ASP A 258 -7.77 5.15 -0.64
C ASP A 258 -8.14 3.69 -0.99
N ILE A 259 -8.19 3.37 -2.29
CA ILE A 259 -8.40 1.99 -2.77
C ILE A 259 -7.26 1.07 -2.31
N SER A 260 -6.02 1.57 -2.37
CA SER A 260 -4.83 0.83 -1.94
C SER A 260 -4.85 0.53 -0.43
N ILE A 261 -5.32 1.48 0.39
CA ILE A 261 -5.49 1.29 1.83
C ILE A 261 -6.50 0.18 2.11
N VAL A 262 -7.63 0.18 1.41
CA VAL A 262 -8.63 -0.89 1.53
C VAL A 262 -8.04 -2.22 1.08
N SER A 263 -7.31 -2.26 -0.04
CA SER A 263 -6.65 -3.47 -0.53
C SER A 263 -5.62 -4.04 0.45
N LEU A 264 -4.96 -3.19 1.25
CA LEU A 264 -4.00 -3.62 2.27
C LEU A 264 -4.65 -4.43 3.40
N SER A 265 -5.97 -4.32 3.58
CA SER A 265 -6.70 -5.15 4.53
C SER A 265 -6.72 -6.64 4.14
N LEU A 266 -6.57 -6.97 2.85
CA LEU A 266 -6.54 -8.36 2.38
C LEU A 266 -5.33 -9.16 2.91
N PRO A 267 -4.07 -8.69 2.74
CA PRO A 267 -2.92 -9.38 3.32
C PRO A 267 -2.98 -9.43 4.86
N MET A 268 -3.59 -8.45 5.51
CA MET A 268 -3.84 -8.48 6.96
C MET A 268 -4.86 -9.57 7.34
N PHE A 269 -5.96 -9.68 6.61
CA PHE A 269 -6.99 -10.69 6.88
C PHE A 269 -6.51 -12.12 6.63
N THR A 270 -5.72 -12.32 5.57
CA THR A 270 -5.13 -13.63 5.24
C THR A 270 -4.18 -14.12 6.33
N HIS A 271 -3.35 -13.23 6.90
CA HIS A 271 -2.38 -13.55 7.95
C HIS A 271 -2.87 -13.26 9.38
N ARG A 272 -4.19 -13.05 9.57
CA ARG A 272 -4.76 -12.65 10.87
C ARG A 272 -4.41 -13.58 12.04
N ARG A 273 -4.20 -14.87 11.77
CA ARG A 273 -3.84 -15.86 12.79
C ARG A 273 -2.43 -15.60 13.35
N ASP A 274 -1.51 -15.15 12.51
CA ASP A 274 -0.15 -14.81 12.92
C ASP A 274 -0.16 -13.57 13.84
N PHE A 275 -1.09 -12.63 13.64
CA PHE A 275 -1.29 -11.51 14.56
C PHE A 275 -1.79 -11.93 15.93
N VAL A 276 -2.85 -12.74 15.98
CA VAL A 276 -3.45 -13.18 17.26
C VAL A 276 -2.44 -13.98 18.07
N LYS A 277 -1.66 -14.84 17.40
CA LYS A 277 -0.62 -15.63 18.06
C LYS A 277 0.51 -14.77 18.63
N ASN A 278 0.93 -13.74 17.91
CA ASN A 278 2.07 -12.88 18.29
C ASN A 278 1.64 -11.57 18.96
N PHE A 279 0.36 -11.42 19.33
CA PHE A 279 -0.19 -10.18 19.87
C PHE A 279 0.58 -9.65 21.08
N TRP A 280 0.90 -10.54 22.03
CA TRP A 280 1.65 -10.18 23.24
C TRP A 280 3.10 -9.76 22.96
N VAL A 281 3.68 -10.21 21.86
CA VAL A 281 5.03 -9.81 21.42
C VAL A 281 4.98 -8.48 20.66
N LEU A 282 3.88 -8.24 19.94
CA LEU A 282 3.67 -7.07 19.09
C LEU A 282 3.37 -5.78 19.89
N VAL A 283 2.58 -5.88 20.95
CA VAL A 283 2.07 -4.71 21.69
C VAL A 283 3.18 -3.90 22.39
N PRO A 284 4.09 -4.52 23.17
CA PRO A 284 5.14 -3.76 23.88
C PRO A 284 6.02 -2.88 22.97
N PRO A 285 6.58 -3.35 21.83
CA PRO A 285 7.42 -2.52 20.98
C PRO A 285 6.64 -1.40 20.30
N ILE A 286 5.36 -1.62 19.94
CA ILE A 286 4.50 -0.55 19.41
C ILE A 286 4.29 0.54 20.47
N LEU A 287 3.86 0.17 21.68
CA LEU A 287 3.62 1.13 22.76
C LEU A 287 4.88 1.88 23.17
N ALA A 288 6.01 1.18 23.28
CA ALA A 288 7.31 1.80 23.56
C ALA A 288 7.69 2.81 22.47
N SER A 289 7.46 2.47 21.20
CA SER A 289 7.74 3.37 20.07
C SER A 289 6.81 4.58 20.05
N ILE A 290 5.54 4.42 20.41
CA ILE A 290 4.58 5.53 20.56
C ILE A 290 5.08 6.48 21.64
N ALA A 291 5.36 5.97 22.85
CA ALA A 291 5.83 6.79 23.96
C ALA A 291 7.15 7.51 23.64
N LEU A 292 8.11 6.80 23.03
CA LEU A 292 9.39 7.38 22.61
C LEU A 292 9.17 8.47 21.55
N THR A 293 8.39 8.19 20.52
CA THR A 293 8.14 9.14 19.42
C THR A 293 7.40 10.37 19.89
N PHE A 294 6.39 10.17 20.73
CA PHE A 294 5.49 11.24 21.14
C PHE A 294 6.11 12.15 22.21
N PHE A 295 6.81 11.59 23.21
CA PHE A 295 7.32 12.38 24.33
C PHE A 295 8.80 12.76 24.19
N ILE A 296 9.65 11.90 23.64
CA ILE A 296 11.11 12.11 23.69
C ILE A 296 11.62 12.91 22.49
N TYR A 297 11.13 12.64 21.27
CA TYR A 297 11.57 13.37 20.07
C TYR A 297 11.40 14.89 20.15
N PRO A 298 10.25 15.46 20.54
CA PRO A 298 10.10 16.91 20.60
C PRO A 298 11.07 17.54 21.61
N ILE A 299 11.30 16.90 22.77
CA ILE A 299 12.26 17.37 23.79
C ILE A 299 13.68 17.37 23.24
N VAL A 300 14.11 16.27 22.62
CA VAL A 300 15.46 16.14 22.06
C VAL A 300 15.68 17.13 20.92
N SER A 301 14.69 17.26 20.02
CA SER A 301 14.74 18.21 18.91
C SER A 301 14.85 19.65 19.40
N TYR A 302 14.07 20.02 20.43
CA TYR A 302 14.12 21.36 21.02
C TYR A 302 15.48 21.64 21.68
N LYS A 303 16.02 20.68 22.45
CA LYS A 303 17.35 20.81 23.09
C LYS A 303 18.51 20.93 22.09
N ILE A 304 18.36 20.37 20.89
CA ILE A 304 19.34 20.53 19.80
C ILE A 304 19.28 21.96 19.19
N GLY A 305 18.28 22.77 19.54
CA GLY A 305 18.12 24.15 19.07
C GLY A 305 17.15 24.31 17.90
N ILE A 306 16.31 23.29 17.61
CA ILE A 306 15.27 23.39 16.58
C ILE A 306 14.11 24.22 17.13
N GLN A 307 13.61 25.16 16.32
CA GLN A 307 12.43 25.98 16.64
C GLN A 307 11.24 25.13 17.11
N SER A 308 10.47 25.64 18.08
CA SER A 308 9.44 24.86 18.78
C SER A 308 8.41 24.20 17.87
N GLU A 309 7.80 24.95 16.97
CA GLU A 309 6.83 24.45 15.98
C GLU A 309 7.41 23.33 15.10
N ARG A 310 8.70 23.44 14.76
CA ARG A 310 9.43 22.46 13.94
C ARG A 310 9.78 21.21 14.75
N ALA A 311 10.11 21.36 16.02
CA ALA A 311 10.37 20.25 16.93
C ALA A 311 9.12 19.38 17.13
N ILE A 312 7.94 19.98 17.25
CA ILE A 312 6.65 19.26 17.27
C ILE A 312 6.44 18.47 15.97
N GLY A 313 6.85 19.03 14.83
CA GLY A 313 6.78 18.34 13.53
C GLY A 313 7.50 16.97 13.50
N PHE A 314 8.53 16.76 14.32
CA PHE A 314 9.23 15.47 14.41
C PHE A 314 8.40 14.34 15.00
N ILE A 315 7.35 14.64 15.78
CA ILE A 315 6.43 13.66 16.35
C ILE A 315 5.77 12.82 15.23
N GLY A 316 5.45 13.45 14.10
CA GLY A 316 4.79 12.80 12.97
C GLY A 316 5.74 12.17 11.95
N ARG A 317 7.07 12.18 12.19
CA ARG A 317 8.09 11.61 11.27
C ARG A 317 7.79 10.18 10.85
N SER A 318 7.25 9.38 11.77
CA SER A 318 7.00 7.95 11.57
C SER A 318 5.55 7.65 11.18
N VAL A 319 4.70 8.68 11.09
CA VAL A 319 3.28 8.55 10.78
C VAL A 319 3.06 8.84 9.30
N THR A 320 2.26 8.01 8.62
CA THR A 320 1.89 8.21 7.21
C THR A 320 1.27 9.58 7.01
N LEU A 321 1.60 10.27 5.91
CA LEU A 321 1.18 11.65 5.63
C LEU A 321 -0.34 11.91 5.84
N ALA A 322 -1.19 10.93 5.49
CA ALA A 322 -2.64 11.00 5.68
C ALA A 322 -3.07 11.09 7.16
N LEU A 323 -2.37 10.38 8.06
CA LEU A 323 -2.60 10.43 9.51
C LEU A 323 -1.74 11.51 10.19
N GLY A 324 -0.56 11.80 9.65
CA GLY A 324 0.40 12.75 10.20
C GLY A 324 -0.06 14.20 10.05
N THR A 325 -0.76 14.52 8.96
CA THR A 325 -1.31 15.87 8.74
C THR A 325 -2.28 16.27 9.87
N PRO A 326 -3.37 15.52 10.15
CA PRO A 326 -4.26 15.86 11.27
C PRO A 326 -3.57 15.78 12.63
N LEU A 327 -2.62 14.85 12.83
CA LEU A 327 -1.81 14.75 14.04
C LEU A 327 -1.04 16.05 14.35
N ILE A 328 -0.26 16.53 13.38
CA ILE A 328 0.62 17.69 13.57
C ILE A 328 -0.17 19.00 13.57
N THR A 329 -1.24 19.09 12.79
CA THR A 329 -2.17 20.23 12.85
C THR A 329 -2.84 20.32 14.22
N ALA A 330 -3.23 19.19 14.84
CA ALA A 330 -3.80 19.21 16.18
C ALA A 330 -2.81 19.72 17.25
N LEU A 331 -1.52 19.47 17.06
CA LEU A 331 -0.44 19.90 17.95
C LEU A 331 0.15 21.29 17.61
N ASP A 332 -0.41 22.02 16.64
CA ASP A 332 0.12 23.30 16.14
C ASP A 332 1.60 23.22 15.67
N GLY A 333 2.01 22.09 15.09
CA GLY A 333 3.36 21.87 14.59
C GLY A 333 3.54 22.12 13.08
N SER A 334 4.78 22.00 12.60
CA SER A 334 5.11 22.16 11.18
C SER A 334 4.79 20.90 10.35
N VAL A 335 3.66 20.92 9.64
CA VAL A 335 3.23 19.85 8.71
C VAL A 335 4.24 19.65 7.57
N SER A 336 4.84 20.72 7.07
CA SER A 336 5.84 20.66 5.98
C SER A 336 7.09 19.88 6.40
N LEU A 337 7.61 20.14 7.60
CA LEU A 337 8.79 19.43 8.10
C LEU A 337 8.47 17.96 8.34
N MET A 338 7.32 17.68 8.97
CA MET A 338 6.85 16.32 9.17
C MET A 338 6.79 15.55 7.83
N ALA A 339 6.17 16.13 6.79
CA ALA A 339 6.02 15.46 5.49
C ALA A 339 7.37 15.06 4.87
N VAL A 340 8.34 15.98 4.90
CA VAL A 340 9.70 15.71 4.40
C VAL A 340 10.38 14.61 5.21
N CYS A 341 10.31 14.69 6.54
CA CYS A 341 10.90 13.69 7.42
C CYS A 341 10.26 12.30 7.27
N THR A 342 8.95 12.23 7.05
CA THR A 342 8.23 10.98 6.79
C THR A 342 8.66 10.31 5.50
N ILE A 343 8.74 11.08 4.41
CA ILE A 343 9.21 10.57 3.11
C ILE A 343 10.65 10.07 3.22
N LEU A 344 11.53 10.88 3.83
CA LEU A 344 12.93 10.51 4.00
C LEU A 344 13.09 9.25 4.85
N SER A 345 12.34 9.14 5.96
CA SER A 345 12.35 7.94 6.81
C SER A 345 11.92 6.69 6.05
N GLY A 346 10.85 6.79 5.26
CA GLY A 346 10.35 5.66 4.46
C GLY A 346 11.38 5.17 3.44
N ILE A 347 12.04 6.09 2.73
CA ILE A 347 13.07 5.76 1.74
C ILE A 347 14.32 5.18 2.42
N CYS A 348 14.80 5.81 3.50
CA CYS A 348 15.93 5.31 4.29
C CYS A 348 15.66 3.91 4.83
N GLY A 349 14.42 3.65 5.26
CA GLY A 349 13.96 2.34 5.71
C GLY A 349 14.16 1.23 4.69
N VAL A 350 13.72 1.44 3.46
CA VAL A 350 13.86 0.44 2.38
C VAL A 350 15.32 0.24 1.99
N LEU A 351 16.12 1.31 1.95
CA LEU A 351 17.52 1.23 1.54
C LEU A 351 18.42 0.58 2.60
N ILE A 352 18.20 0.91 3.87
CA ILE A 352 19.11 0.56 4.98
C ILE A 352 18.56 -0.64 5.78
N GLY A 353 17.26 -0.90 5.74
CA GLY A 353 16.58 -1.87 6.59
C GLY A 353 17.20 -3.27 6.57
N ASP A 354 17.41 -3.86 5.39
CA ASP A 354 18.02 -5.20 5.30
C ASP A 354 19.48 -5.22 5.78
N THR A 355 20.23 -4.14 5.56
CA THR A 355 21.61 -4.01 6.08
C THR A 355 21.61 -3.90 7.59
N LEU A 356 20.68 -3.13 8.16
CA LEU A 356 20.53 -2.96 9.59
C LEU A 356 20.08 -4.26 10.28
N PHE A 357 19.15 -5.00 9.70
CA PHE A 357 18.74 -6.31 10.23
C PHE A 357 19.90 -7.32 10.23
N LYS A 358 20.71 -7.34 9.18
CA LYS A 358 21.93 -8.17 9.13
C LYS A 358 22.95 -7.75 10.19
N PHE A 359 23.16 -6.45 10.37
CA PHE A 359 24.05 -5.92 11.40
C PHE A 359 23.59 -6.28 12.82
N LEU A 360 22.29 -6.16 13.09
CA LEU A 360 21.66 -6.54 14.36
C LEU A 360 21.45 -8.05 14.51
N ARG A 361 21.89 -8.87 13.54
CA ARG A 361 21.77 -10.33 13.51
C ARG A 361 20.32 -10.82 13.66
N VAL A 362 19.36 -10.07 13.12
CA VAL A 362 17.95 -10.50 13.08
C VAL A 362 17.82 -11.62 12.04
N PRO A 363 17.26 -12.80 12.40
CA PRO A 363 17.06 -13.90 11.47
C PRO A 363 16.18 -13.48 10.28
N GLU A 364 16.51 -13.93 9.07
CA GLU A 364 15.74 -13.57 7.87
C GLU A 364 14.27 -14.04 7.95
N GLY A 365 14.01 -15.14 8.67
CA GLY A 365 12.67 -15.69 8.89
C GLY A 365 11.87 -15.02 10.02
N ASP A 366 12.44 -14.03 10.73
CA ASP A 366 11.71 -13.29 11.76
C ASP A 366 10.86 -12.17 11.14
N PHE A 367 9.71 -12.57 10.61
CA PHE A 367 8.74 -11.67 9.97
C PHE A 367 8.10 -10.70 10.97
N VAL A 368 8.06 -11.03 12.27
CA VAL A 368 7.49 -10.16 13.31
C VAL A 368 8.42 -8.97 13.52
N THR A 369 9.68 -9.23 13.88
CA THR A 369 10.65 -8.14 14.14
C THR A 369 10.84 -7.28 12.89
N ARG A 370 11.04 -7.91 11.73
CA ARG A 370 11.23 -7.18 10.47
C ARG A 370 10.01 -6.33 10.10
N GLY A 371 8.81 -6.91 10.21
CA GLY A 371 7.57 -6.22 9.88
C GLY A 371 7.28 -5.06 10.82
N VAL A 372 7.36 -5.28 12.14
CA VAL A 372 7.07 -4.26 13.15
C VAL A 372 8.04 -3.08 13.05
N THR A 373 9.34 -3.36 12.98
CA THR A 373 10.37 -2.31 12.90
C THR A 373 10.23 -1.48 11.62
N MET A 374 10.01 -2.13 10.46
CA MET A 374 9.81 -1.44 9.19
C MET A 374 8.51 -0.64 9.18
N GLY A 375 7.42 -1.21 9.69
CA GLY A 375 6.12 -0.55 9.75
C GLY A 375 6.16 0.73 10.58
N ILE A 376 6.61 0.63 11.84
CA ILE A 376 6.64 1.77 12.75
C ILE A 376 7.55 2.89 12.23
N ASN A 377 8.74 2.58 11.70
CA ASN A 377 9.70 3.62 11.33
C ASN A 377 9.53 4.17 9.92
N CYS A 378 9.06 3.34 8.99
CA CYS A 378 9.16 3.59 7.55
C CYS A 378 7.79 3.58 6.85
N GLY A 379 6.74 3.18 7.57
CA GLY A 379 5.34 3.28 7.16
C GLY A 379 5.00 2.50 5.89
N ALA A 380 4.17 3.12 5.05
CA ALA A 380 3.62 2.50 3.85
C ALA A 380 4.68 2.16 2.80
N ILE A 381 5.76 2.95 2.68
CA ILE A 381 6.81 2.73 1.67
C ILE A 381 7.53 1.39 1.92
N ALA A 382 7.94 1.12 3.16
CA ALA A 382 8.56 -0.16 3.50
C ALA A 382 7.58 -1.32 3.43
N THR A 383 6.30 -1.09 3.76
CA THR A 383 5.25 -2.10 3.62
C THR A 383 5.06 -2.52 2.16
N ALA A 384 5.03 -1.56 1.23
CA ALA A 384 4.94 -1.82 -0.20
C ALA A 384 6.13 -2.64 -0.72
N HIS A 385 7.33 -2.38 -0.20
CA HIS A 385 8.51 -3.21 -0.48
C HIS A 385 8.34 -4.63 0.08
N LEU A 386 7.92 -4.77 1.34
CA LEU A 386 7.70 -6.07 1.98
C LEU A 386 6.62 -6.90 1.29
N LEU A 387 5.57 -6.30 0.71
CA LEU A 387 4.54 -7.04 -0.03
C LEU A 387 5.13 -7.89 -1.17
N ASN A 388 6.25 -7.47 -1.74
CA ASN A 388 6.95 -8.21 -2.80
C ASN A 388 8.00 -9.21 -2.28
N VAL A 389 8.63 -8.90 -1.14
CA VAL A 389 9.76 -9.68 -0.61
C VAL A 389 9.32 -10.71 0.44
N ASP A 390 8.47 -10.31 1.38
CA ASP A 390 7.92 -11.15 2.45
C ASP A 390 6.50 -10.67 2.81
N PRO A 391 5.46 -11.27 2.19
CA PRO A 391 4.07 -10.90 2.44
C PRO A 391 3.62 -11.08 3.91
N ARG A 392 4.25 -12.01 4.65
CA ARG A 392 3.95 -12.20 6.09
C ARG A 392 4.45 -11.02 6.89
N ALA A 393 5.70 -10.62 6.68
CA ALA A 393 6.27 -9.42 7.31
C ALA A 393 5.53 -8.15 6.89
N ALA A 394 5.08 -8.07 5.63
CA ALA A 394 4.28 -6.96 5.14
C ALA A 394 2.97 -6.81 5.93
N SER A 395 2.30 -7.92 6.22
CA SER A 395 1.06 -7.90 7.00
C SER A 395 1.30 -7.39 8.44
N MET A 396 2.38 -7.82 9.10
CA MET A 396 2.78 -7.32 10.43
C MET A 396 3.13 -5.82 10.37
N SER A 397 3.81 -5.39 9.32
CA SER A 397 4.14 -3.98 9.06
C SER A 397 2.89 -3.11 8.94
N SER A 398 1.92 -3.55 8.11
CA SER A 398 0.62 -2.88 7.91
C SER A 398 -0.14 -2.65 9.21
N LEU A 399 -0.25 -3.70 10.01
CA LEU A 399 -0.92 -3.63 11.31
C LEU A 399 -0.20 -2.66 12.25
N SER A 400 1.12 -2.78 12.35
CA SER A 400 1.94 -2.01 13.30
C SER A 400 1.89 -0.52 13.02
N PHE A 401 2.08 -0.09 11.76
CA PHE A 401 2.06 1.33 11.43
C PHE A 401 0.64 1.91 11.55
N SER A 402 -0.40 1.12 11.27
CA SER A 402 -1.80 1.55 11.39
C SER A 402 -2.17 1.80 12.86
N ILE A 403 -1.83 0.87 13.76
CA ILE A 403 -2.03 1.03 15.21
C ILE A 403 -1.20 2.21 15.73
N PHE A 404 0.09 2.27 15.36
CA PHE A 404 0.98 3.37 15.73
C PHE A 404 0.39 4.72 15.32
N GLY A 405 0.04 4.89 14.04
CA GLY A 405 -0.53 6.15 13.54
C GLY A 405 -1.87 6.51 14.19
N THR A 406 -2.75 5.54 14.39
CA THR A 406 -4.06 5.75 15.02
C THR A 406 -3.91 6.23 16.47
N VAL A 407 -3.09 5.55 17.27
CA VAL A 407 -2.87 5.94 18.67
C VAL A 407 -2.20 7.31 18.77
N MET A 408 -1.23 7.62 17.89
CA MET A 408 -0.61 8.94 17.85
C MET A 408 -1.65 10.05 17.58
N VAL A 409 -2.54 9.85 16.60
CA VAL A 409 -3.62 10.81 16.29
C VAL A 409 -4.56 10.99 17.49
N ILE A 410 -4.95 9.89 18.14
CA ILE A 410 -5.79 9.94 19.35
C ILE A 410 -5.09 10.73 20.46
N MET A 411 -3.79 10.49 20.70
CA MET A 411 -3.02 11.20 21.72
C MET A 411 -2.94 12.70 21.44
N ALA A 412 -2.74 13.11 20.19
CA ALA A 412 -2.71 14.53 19.82
C ALA A 412 -4.08 15.23 19.97
N ALA A 413 -5.18 14.49 19.83
CA ALA A 413 -6.52 15.03 20.04
C ALA A 413 -6.82 15.34 21.52
N ILE A 414 -6.04 14.79 22.46
CA ILE A 414 -6.22 15.03 23.90
C ILE A 414 -5.56 16.37 24.27
N GLY A 415 -6.38 17.38 24.59
CA GLY A 415 -5.92 18.74 24.88
C GLY A 415 -4.88 18.83 26.02
N ALA A 416 -5.01 18.01 27.07
CA ALA A 416 -4.03 17.98 28.16
C ALA A 416 -2.64 17.52 27.70
N ILE A 417 -2.59 16.56 26.76
CA ILE A 417 -1.34 16.06 26.18
C ILE A 417 -0.71 17.12 25.28
N LYS A 418 -1.52 17.83 24.48
CA LYS A 418 -1.07 18.97 23.67
C LYS A 418 -0.43 20.06 24.54
N GLN A 419 -1.09 20.47 25.62
CA GLN A 419 -0.55 21.47 26.54
C GLN A 419 0.77 21.03 27.18
N LEU A 420 0.87 19.75 27.56
CA LEU A 420 2.11 19.18 28.09
C LEU A 420 3.25 19.28 27.09
N ILE A 421 3.04 18.88 25.83
CA ILE A 421 4.06 19.01 24.78
C ILE A 421 4.46 20.47 24.57
N ASN A 422 3.48 21.37 24.43
CA ASN A 422 3.75 22.79 24.22
C ASN A 422 4.62 23.36 25.35
N SER A 423 4.31 23.01 26.61
CA SER A 423 5.09 23.43 27.77
C SER A 423 6.57 22.98 27.72
N TRP A 424 6.84 21.79 27.17
CA TRP A 424 8.20 21.25 27.07
C TRP A 424 9.02 21.88 25.95
N VAL A 425 8.35 22.42 24.93
CA VAL A 425 8.96 23.05 23.77
C VAL A 425 8.89 24.59 23.88
N GLY A 426 8.45 25.11 25.03
CA GLY A 426 8.43 26.56 25.32
C GLY A 426 7.34 27.35 24.58
N LEU A 427 6.21 26.70 24.26
CA LEU A 427 5.02 27.29 23.65
C LEU A 427 3.88 27.51 24.64
#